data_AF-A0A7I7X7P4-F1
#
_entry.id   AF-A0A7I7X7P4-F1
#
_cell.length_a   1.000
_cell.length_b   1.000
_cell.length_c   1.000
_cell.angle_alpha   90.00
_cell.angle_beta   90.00
_cell.angle_gamma   90.00
#
_symmetry.space_group_name_H-M   'P 1'
#
loop_
_entity.id
_entity.type
_entity.pdbx_description
1 polymer ?
#
loop_
_entity_poly.entity_id
_entity_poly.type
_entity_poly.pdbx_seq_one_letter_code
_entity_poly.pdbx_strand_id
1 'polypeptide(L)'
;MFHTEPPRPDDPLLQMDNVVATPHTAGITVEAARDIAVATATQWKAIFAGQLPPRLLNPDVWPRYCERFNDVFGFRPHAESDPADFDSTRR
;
A
#
# COMPACT_ATOMS: atom_id res chain seq x y z
N MET A 1 -6.04 15.11 -12.85
CA MET A 1 -4.68 14.64 -12.59
C MET A 1 -3.84 15.17 -13.74
N PHE A 2 -2.74 15.86 -13.43
CA PHE A 2 -1.87 16.49 -14.43
C PHE A 2 -0.61 15.65 -14.63
N HIS A 3 -0.01 15.70 -15.82
CA HIS A 3 1.19 14.89 -16.07
C HIS A 3 2.36 15.23 -15.14
N THR A 4 2.54 16.52 -14.83
CA THR A 4 3.47 17.01 -13.82
C THR A 4 2.67 17.69 -12.73
N GLU A 5 2.94 17.32 -11.46
CA GLU A 5 2.20 17.84 -10.31
C GLU A 5 3.18 18.53 -9.32
N PRO A 6 2.94 19.81 -8.96
CA PRO A 6 1.85 20.67 -9.45
C PRO A 6 2.07 21.11 -10.91
N PRO A 7 0.99 21.40 -11.67
CA PRO A 7 1.12 22.01 -12.99
C PRO A 7 1.78 23.39 -12.87
N ARG A 8 2.47 23.81 -13.93
CA ARG A 8 3.06 25.17 -13.95
C ARG A 8 1.94 26.22 -13.95
N PRO A 9 2.15 27.40 -13.34
CA PRO A 9 1.14 28.46 -13.35
C PRO A 9 0.74 28.93 -14.75
N ASP A 10 1.66 28.81 -15.72
CA ASP A 10 1.48 29.18 -17.14
C ASP A 10 0.97 28.02 -18.01
N ASP A 11 0.52 26.91 -17.43
CA ASP A 11 -0.04 25.78 -18.17
C ASP A 11 -1.28 26.20 -18.99
N PRO A 12 -1.34 25.94 -20.31
CA PRO A 12 -2.44 26.37 -21.16
C PRO A 12 -3.82 25.90 -20.69
N LEU A 13 -3.91 24.71 -20.06
CA LEU A 13 -5.18 24.19 -19.55
C LEU A 13 -5.74 25.04 -18.40
N LEU A 14 -4.88 25.70 -17.63
CA LEU A 14 -5.29 26.58 -16.52
C LEU A 14 -5.77 27.96 -16.99
N GLN A 15 -5.54 28.31 -18.26
CA GLN A 15 -5.93 29.60 -18.85
C GLN A 15 -7.27 29.52 -19.61
N MET A 16 -7.89 28.34 -19.71
CA MET A 16 -9.10 28.11 -20.49
C MET A 16 -10.37 28.36 -19.67
N ASP A 17 -11.26 29.21 -20.15
CA ASP A 17 -12.54 29.54 -19.48
C ASP A 17 -13.50 28.35 -19.37
N ASN A 18 -13.32 27.32 -20.21
CA ASN A 18 -14.15 26.11 -20.26
C ASN A 18 -13.54 24.91 -19.53
N VAL A 19 -12.52 25.13 -18.68
CA VAL A 19 -11.84 24.08 -17.92
C VAL A 19 -12.01 24.32 -16.41
N VAL A 20 -12.40 23.28 -15.69
CA VAL A 20 -12.35 23.24 -14.22
C VAL A 20 -11.25 22.29 -13.78
N ALA A 21 -10.24 22.83 -13.11
CA ALA A 21 -9.12 22.05 -12.57
C ALA A 21 -9.31 21.78 -11.07
N THR A 22 -8.98 20.56 -10.62
CA THR A 22 -8.95 20.19 -9.20
C THR A 22 -7.56 19.66 -8.82
N PRO A 23 -7.03 19.97 -7.62
CA PRO A 23 -5.64 19.67 -7.24
C PRO A 23 -5.43 18.21 -6.80
N HIS A 24 -5.73 17.23 -7.67
CA HIS A 24 -5.60 15.79 -7.39
C HIS A 24 -6.23 15.34 -6.05
N THR A 25 -7.38 15.92 -5.69
CA THR A 25 -8.07 15.63 -4.42
C THR A 25 -9.31 14.74 -4.59
N ALA A 26 -9.52 14.14 -5.77
CA ALA A 26 -10.75 13.40 -6.06
C ALA A 26 -11.05 12.26 -5.07
N GLY A 27 -10.02 11.63 -4.50
CA GLY A 27 -10.15 10.56 -3.49
C GLY A 27 -9.85 10.99 -2.06
N ILE A 28 -9.69 12.29 -1.78
CA ILE A 28 -9.21 12.78 -0.48
C ILE A 28 -10.37 13.40 0.30
N THR A 29 -11.10 12.55 1.04
CA THR A 29 -11.98 12.99 2.13
C THR A 29 -11.32 12.73 3.49
N VAL A 30 -11.88 13.27 4.56
CA VAL A 30 -11.40 13.02 5.93
C VAL A 30 -11.47 11.52 6.27
N GLU A 31 -12.57 10.87 5.88
CA GLU A 31 -12.82 9.45 6.07
C GLU A 31 -11.84 8.61 5.24
N ALA A 32 -11.69 8.93 3.94
CA ALA A 32 -10.77 8.21 3.06
C ALA A 32 -9.31 8.32 3.55
N ALA A 33 -8.87 9.50 3.97
CA ALA A 33 -7.53 9.70 4.52
C ALA A 33 -7.30 8.86 5.79
N ARG A 34 -8.29 8.82 6.70
CA ARG A 34 -8.23 7.98 7.90
C ARG A 34 -8.16 6.50 7.55
N ASP A 35 -9.00 6.02 6.65
CA ASP A 35 -9.05 4.61 6.27
C ASP A 35 -7.75 4.17 5.59
N ILE A 36 -7.19 5.00 4.71
CA ILE A 36 -5.88 4.76 4.08
C ILE A 36 -4.78 4.69 5.15
N ALA A 37 -4.76 5.62 6.11
CA ALA A 37 -3.75 5.62 7.17
C ALA A 37 -3.81 4.36 8.03
N VAL A 38 -5.02 3.98 8.48
CA VAL A 38 -5.24 2.77 9.28
C VAL A 38 -4.89 1.51 8.50
N ALA A 39 -5.33 1.40 7.25
CA ALA A 39 -5.02 0.27 6.38
C ALA A 39 -3.51 0.13 6.14
N THR A 40 -2.83 1.25 5.89
CA THR A 40 -1.38 1.29 5.69
C THR A 40 -0.64 0.82 6.94
N ALA A 41 -0.95 1.37 8.11
CA ALA A 41 -0.33 0.98 9.37
C ALA A 41 -0.58 -0.51 9.70
N THR A 42 -1.80 -1.00 9.45
CA THR A 42 -2.17 -2.41 9.64
C THR A 42 -1.34 -3.33 8.74
N GLN A 43 -1.17 -2.97 7.47
CA GLN A 43 -0.37 -3.74 6.53
C GLN A 43 1.12 -3.74 6.89
N TRP A 44 1.66 -2.60 7.36
CA TRP A 44 3.03 -2.54 7.87
C TRP A 44 3.25 -3.49 9.06
N LYS A 45 2.29 -3.56 9.99
CA LYS A 45 2.38 -4.51 11.12
C LYS A 45 2.48 -5.95 10.63
N ALA A 46 1.63 -6.36 9.69
CA ALA A 46 1.67 -7.71 9.11
C ALA A 46 3.01 -7.98 8.40
N ILE A 47 3.49 -7.02 7.62
CA ILE A 47 4.80 -7.09 6.94
C ILE A 47 5.93 -7.36 7.93
N PHE A 48 6.01 -6.58 9.03
CA PHE A 48 7.08 -6.74 10.02
C PHE A 48 6.93 -7.99 10.89
N ALA A 49 5.71 -8.53 11.01
CA ALA A 49 5.48 -9.85 11.58
C ALA A 49 5.92 -11.00 10.64
N GLY A 50 6.38 -10.68 9.42
CA GLY A 50 6.79 -11.66 8.43
C GLY A 50 5.61 -12.31 7.70
N GLN A 51 4.43 -11.70 7.72
CA GLN A 51 3.23 -12.22 7.04
C GLN A 51 3.13 -11.67 5.60
N LEU A 52 2.49 -12.43 4.73
CA LEU A 52 2.13 -11.98 3.37
C LEU A 52 1.07 -10.85 3.45
N PRO A 53 1.32 -9.67 2.84
CA PRO A 53 0.31 -8.62 2.77
C PRO A 53 -0.94 -9.08 2.01
N PRO A 54 -2.17 -8.85 2.52
CA PRO A 54 -3.40 -9.39 1.93
C PRO A 54 -3.75 -8.81 0.54
N ARG A 55 -3.11 -7.70 0.14
CA ARG A 55 -3.33 -7.01 -1.14
C ARG A 55 -2.00 -6.78 -1.87
N LEU A 56 -1.18 -7.82 -1.94
CA LEU A 56 0.09 -7.76 -2.69
C LEU A 56 -0.20 -7.60 -4.18
N LEU A 57 0.13 -6.42 -4.73
CA LEU A 57 -0.17 -6.05 -6.11
C LEU A 57 0.64 -6.85 -7.15
N ASN A 58 1.87 -7.21 -6.79
CA ASN A 58 2.83 -7.89 -7.67
C ASN A 58 3.23 -9.23 -7.03
N PRO A 59 2.39 -10.28 -7.11
CA PRO A 59 2.68 -11.55 -6.44
C PRO A 59 3.98 -12.23 -6.92
N ASP A 60 4.37 -11.98 -8.17
CA ASP A 60 5.58 -12.50 -8.81
C ASP A 60 6.88 -12.04 -8.13
N VAL A 61 6.85 -10.91 -7.40
CA VAL A 61 8.03 -10.41 -6.68
C VAL A 61 8.17 -10.99 -5.27
N TRP A 62 7.18 -11.75 -4.79
CA TRP A 62 7.17 -12.32 -3.43
C TRP A 62 8.43 -13.15 -3.12
N PRO A 63 8.91 -14.05 -4.00
CA PRO A 63 10.12 -14.83 -3.70
C PRO A 63 11.35 -13.96 -3.42
N ARG A 64 11.56 -12.92 -4.24
CA ARG A 64 12.68 -11.96 -4.08
C ARG A 64 12.52 -11.09 -2.83
N TYR A 65 11.28 -10.74 -2.47
CA TYR A 65 10.99 -10.05 -1.22
C TYR A 65 11.36 -10.92 -0.01
N CYS A 66 11.01 -12.20 0.00
CA CYS A 66 11.35 -13.12 1.10
C CYS A 66 12.85 -13.22 1.35
N GLU A 67 13.66 -13.25 0.29
CA GLU A 67 15.13 -13.26 0.38
C GLU A 67 15.64 -11.99 1.06
N ARG A 68 15.24 -10.81 0.54
CA ARG A 68 15.65 -9.52 1.11
C ARG A 68 15.20 -9.34 2.56
N PHE A 69 14.00 -9.81 2.90
CA PHE A 69 13.49 -9.74 4.26
C PHE A 69 14.34 -10.59 5.20
N ASN A 70 14.66 -11.82 4.82
CA ASN A 70 15.52 -12.71 5.61
C ASN A 70 16.91 -12.11 5.84
N ASP A 71 17.50 -11.49 4.81
CA ASP A 71 18.82 -10.84 4.94
C ASP A 71 18.81 -9.68 5.95
N VAL A 72 17.68 -8.97 6.08
CA VAL A 72 17.54 -7.80 6.98
C VAL A 72 17.10 -8.19 8.39
N PHE A 73 16.15 -9.12 8.51
CA PHE A 73 15.47 -9.45 9.78
C PHE A 73 15.88 -10.80 10.36
N GLY A 74 16.63 -11.63 9.62
CA GLY A 74 17.17 -12.90 10.10
C GLY A 74 16.20 -14.07 10.11
N PHE A 75 15.01 -13.92 9.52
CA PHE A 75 14.04 -15.00 9.33
C PHE A 75 13.25 -14.82 8.04
N ARG A 76 12.73 -15.91 7.48
CA ARG A 76 11.98 -15.88 6.22
C ARG A 76 10.49 -15.56 6.46
N PRO A 77 9.91 -14.55 5.79
CA PRO A 77 8.49 -14.28 5.89
C PRO A 77 7.71 -15.38 5.15
N HIS A 78 6.49 -15.62 5.60
CA HIS A 78 5.63 -16.71 5.16
C HIS A 78 4.24 -16.19 4.82
N ALA A 79 3.59 -16.86 3.87
CA ALA A 79 2.18 -16.65 3.60
C ALA A 79 1.40 -17.54 4.58
N GLU A 80 0.93 -17.02 5.71
CA GLU A 80 -0.14 -17.70 6.44
C GLU A 80 -1.37 -17.79 5.52
N SER A 81 -2.07 -18.92 5.38
CA SER A 81 -2.33 -20.01 6.33
C SER A 81 -1.42 -21.25 6.22
N ASP A 82 -0.67 -21.57 7.28
CA ASP A 82 -0.27 -22.96 7.53
C ASP A 82 -1.41 -23.66 8.30
N PRO A 83 -2.03 -24.74 7.78
CA PRO A 83 -3.07 -25.48 8.50
C PRO A 83 -2.63 -26.05 9.86
N ALA A 84 -1.33 -26.05 10.18
CA ALA A 84 -0.81 -26.47 11.49
C ALA A 84 -1.15 -25.49 12.65
N ASP A 85 -1.47 -24.23 12.38
CA ASP A 85 -1.76 -23.23 13.44
C ASP A 85 -3.22 -23.23 13.92
N PHE A 86 -4.09 -24.05 13.32
CA PHE A 86 -5.48 -24.23 13.78
C PHE A 86 -5.66 -25.36 14.80
N ASP A 87 -4.61 -26.07 15.21
CA ASP A 87 -4.71 -27.00 16.35
C ASP A 87 -4.58 -26.26 17.68
N SER A 88 -5.61 -25.49 18.03
CA SER A 88 -5.75 -24.91 19.37
C SER A 88 -6.27 -25.92 20.40
N THR A 89 -6.07 -27.23 20.20
CA THR A 89 -6.33 -28.25 21.24
C THR A 89 -5.22 -28.34 22.29
N ARG A 90 -4.44 -27.26 22.50
CA ARG A 90 -3.53 -27.15 23.64
C ARG A 90 -3.88 -25.96 24.54
N ARG A 91 -4.74 -26.30 25.51
CA ARG A 91 -5.15 -25.61 26.76
C ARG A 91 -6.23 -24.55 26.67
#